data_AF-A0A011UD67-F1
#
_entry.id   AF-A0A011UD67-F1
#
_cell.length_a   1.000
_cell.length_b   1.000
_cell.length_c   1.000
_cell.angle_alpha   90.00
_cell.angle_beta   90.00
_cell.angle_gamma   90.00
#
_symmetry.space_group_name_H-M   'P 1'
#
loop_
_entity.id
_entity.type
_entity.pdbx_description
1 polymer ?
#
loop_
_entity_poly.entity_id
_entity_poly.type
_entity_poly.pdbx_seq_one_letter_code
_entity_poly.pdbx_strand_id
1 'polypeptide(L)'
;MADFELHPITGVKINPVVIERKALSFDDAVTAFVMKMQGVKYNIIAQHLGTNTHRLGEVFRGEKHYGAKAKADALISGLSH
;
A
#
# COMPACT_ATOMS: atom_id res chain seq x y z
N MET A 1 11.76 5.77 25.26
CA MET A 1 10.46 6.23 25.76
C MET A 1 9.73 6.83 24.56
N ALA A 2 8.47 6.47 24.32
CA ALA A 2 7.73 7.05 23.19
C ALA A 2 7.30 8.46 23.58
N ASP A 3 7.72 9.47 22.82
CA ASP A 3 7.26 10.84 22.99
C ASP A 3 5.83 10.94 22.43
N PHE A 4 4.90 11.45 23.23
CA PHE A 4 3.50 11.64 22.85
C PHE A 4 3.18 13.13 22.87
N GLU A 5 2.40 13.62 21.90
CA GLU A 5 1.91 15.00 21.89
C GLU A 5 0.50 15.04 22.47
N LEU A 6 0.18 16.06 23.28
CA LEU A 6 -1.19 16.25 23.79
C LEU A 6 -2.00 17.10 22.82
N HIS A 7 -3.20 16.65 22.47
CA HIS A 7 -4.11 17.46 21.67
C HIS A 7 -4.45 18.76 22.42
N PRO A 8 -4.26 19.95 21.82
CA PRO A 8 -4.34 21.23 22.53
C PRO A 8 -5.73 21.53 23.11
N ILE A 9 -6.78 20.96 22.53
CA ILE A 9 -8.19 21.14 22.97
C ILE A 9 -8.70 19.98 23.84
N THR A 10 -8.37 18.72 23.52
CA THR A 10 -9.01 17.54 24.12
C THR A 10 -8.12 16.85 25.15
N GLY A 11 -6.83 17.19 25.25
CA GLY A 11 -5.88 16.57 26.17
C GLY A 11 -5.56 15.10 25.89
N VAL A 12 -6.05 14.56 24.77
CA VAL A 12 -5.77 13.17 24.36
C VAL A 12 -4.32 13.04 23.93
N LYS A 13 -3.66 11.96 24.36
CA LYS A 13 -2.32 11.59 23.88
C LYS A 13 -2.41 11.17 22.42
N ILE A 14 -1.81 11.97 21.54
CA ILE A 14 -1.63 11.69 20.12
C ILE A 14 -0.26 11.05 19.95
N ASN A 15 -0.22 9.94 19.19
CA ASN A 15 1.05 9.39 18.73
C ASN A 15 1.55 10.25 17.55
N PRO A 16 2.72 10.89 17.65
CA PRO A 16 3.30 11.58 16.51
C PRO A 16 3.57 10.57 15.40
N VAL A 17 3.23 10.95 14.15
CA VAL A 17 3.54 10.11 12.98
C VAL A 17 5.04 10.24 12.71
N VAL A 18 5.83 9.36 13.33
CA VAL A 18 7.31 9.40 13.20
C VAL A 18 7.77 8.94 11.81
N ILE A 19 6.98 8.12 11.13
CA ILE A 19 7.29 7.58 9.79
C ILE A 19 6.09 7.82 8.87
N GLU A 20 6.28 8.69 7.88
CA GLU A 20 5.31 8.81 6.79
C GLU A 20 5.34 7.56 5.93
N ARG A 21 4.16 6.95 5.73
CA ARG A 21 4.05 5.77 4.87
C ARG A 21 4.32 6.14 3.43
N LYS A 22 4.99 5.25 2.70
CA LYS A 22 5.39 5.48 1.31
C LYS A 22 4.15 5.67 0.43
N ALA A 23 4.19 6.68 -0.44
CA ALA A 23 3.28 6.73 -1.59
C ALA A 23 3.64 5.58 -2.53
N LEU A 24 2.66 4.88 -3.07
CA LEU A 24 2.93 3.81 -4.03
C LEU A 24 3.45 4.44 -5.33
N SER A 25 4.57 3.91 -5.84
CA SER A 25 4.98 4.16 -7.21
C SER A 25 4.16 3.28 -8.17
N PHE A 26 4.29 3.53 -9.47
CA PHE A 26 3.67 2.65 -10.48
C PHE A 26 4.17 1.21 -10.36
N ASP A 27 5.47 1.01 -10.13
CA ASP A 27 6.01 -0.34 -9.97
C ASP A 27 5.55 -0.99 -8.66
N ASP A 28 5.44 -0.24 -7.56
CA ASP A 28 4.85 -0.77 -6.32
C ASP A 28 3.38 -1.20 -6.54
N ALA A 29 2.63 -0.46 -7.36
CA ALA A 29 1.25 -0.81 -7.74
C ALA A 29 1.20 -2.09 -8.60
N VAL A 30 2.15 -2.28 -9.51
CA VAL A 30 2.27 -3.53 -10.30
C VAL A 30 2.58 -4.70 -9.38
N THR A 31 3.56 -4.54 -8.49
CA THR A 31 3.90 -5.56 -7.48
C THR A 31 2.71 -5.91 -6.60
N ALA A 32 1.93 -4.91 -6.17
CA ALA A 32 0.70 -5.14 -5.42
C ALA A 32 -0.29 -6.05 -6.17
N PHE A 33 -0.50 -5.82 -7.47
CA PHE A 33 -1.37 -6.66 -8.28
C PHE A 33 -0.82 -8.08 -8.45
N VAL A 34 0.48 -8.23 -8.67
CA VAL A 34 1.14 -9.55 -8.74
C VAL A 34 0.94 -10.34 -7.44
N MET A 35 1.22 -9.72 -6.28
CA MET A 35 1.02 -10.36 -4.98
C MET A 35 -0.45 -10.75 -4.75
N LYS A 36 -1.39 -9.89 -5.16
CA LYS A 36 -2.83 -10.19 -5.07
C LYS A 36 -3.21 -11.40 -5.92
N MET A 37 -2.70 -11.47 -7.15
CA MET A 37 -2.95 -12.59 -8.08
C MET A 37 -2.32 -13.90 -7.58
N GLN A 38 -1.21 -13.82 -6.84
CA GLN A 38 -0.59 -14.94 -6.12
C GLN A 38 -1.35 -15.35 -4.84
N GLY A 39 -2.46 -14.68 -4.49
CA GLY A 39 -3.27 -15.00 -3.32
C GLY A 39 -2.77 -14.40 -2.01
N VAL A 40 -1.81 -13.47 -2.03
CA VAL A 40 -1.33 -12.80 -0.82
C VAL A 40 -2.44 -11.91 -0.25
N LYS A 41 -2.65 -11.98 1.07
CA LYS A 41 -3.68 -11.21 1.74
C LYS A 41 -3.38 -9.71 1.70
N TYR A 42 -4.44 -8.94 1.55
CA TYR A 42 -4.40 -7.49 1.35
C TYR A 42 -3.60 -6.72 2.41
N ASN A 43 -3.81 -7.02 3.69
CA ASN A 43 -3.10 -6.38 4.80
C ASN A 43 -1.60 -6.70 4.79
N ILE A 44 -1.24 -7.91 4.36
CA ILE A 44 0.14 -8.38 4.23
C ILE A 44 0.84 -7.65 3.07
N ILE A 45 0.15 -7.47 1.93
CA ILE A 45 0.67 -6.65 0.82
C ILE A 45 0.97 -5.21 1.27
N ALA A 46 0.03 -4.58 1.98
CA ALA A 46 0.23 -3.21 2.47
C ALA A 46 1.43 -3.08 3.41
N GLN A 47 1.67 -4.08 4.26
CA GLN A 47 2.83 -4.14 5.14
C GLN A 47 4.13 -4.33 4.36
N HIS A 48 4.18 -5.27 3.40
CA HIS A 48 5.36 -5.49 2.57
C HIS A 48 5.76 -4.26 1.75
N LEU A 49 4.78 -3.52 1.23
CA LEU A 49 5.03 -2.31 0.44
C LEU A 49 5.23 -1.05 1.29
N GLY A 50 5.25 -1.16 2.62
CA GLY A 50 5.44 -0.02 3.52
C GLY A 50 4.37 1.07 3.39
N THR A 51 3.15 0.67 3.04
CA THR A 51 2.03 1.59 2.77
C THR A 51 0.83 1.32 3.68
N ASN A 52 -0.33 1.90 3.38
CA ASN A 52 -1.57 1.60 4.09
C ASN A 52 -2.61 0.96 3.16
N THR A 53 -3.58 0.31 3.80
CA THR A 53 -4.65 -0.42 3.12
C THR A 53 -5.53 0.51 2.28
N HIS A 54 -5.67 1.78 2.66
CA HIS A 54 -6.42 2.75 1.87
C HIS A 54 -5.76 3.02 0.52
N ARG A 55 -4.47 3.37 0.51
CA ARG A 55 -3.68 3.66 -0.71
C ARG A 55 -3.61 2.44 -1.61
N LEU A 56 -3.43 1.25 -1.03
CA LEU A 56 -3.50 -0.01 -1.78
C LEU A 56 -4.88 -0.22 -2.44
N GLY A 57 -5.94 0.29 -1.82
CA GLY A 57 -7.30 0.17 -2.32
C GLY A 57 -7.57 1.06 -3.52
N GLU A 58 -7.03 2.28 -3.50
CA GLU A 58 -7.07 3.19 -4.66
C GLU A 58 -6.43 2.53 -5.89
N VAL A 59 -5.31 1.81 -5.70
CA VAL A 59 -4.66 1.04 -6.76
C VAL A 59 -5.56 -0.07 -7.28
N PHE A 60 -6.11 -0.91 -6.38
CA PHE A 60 -6.92 -2.05 -6.80
C PHE A 60 -8.28 -1.69 -7.38
N ARG A 61 -8.84 -0.53 -7.03
CA ARG A 61 -10.03 0.05 -7.68
C ARG A 61 -9.71 0.74 -9.01
N GLY A 62 -8.42 0.93 -9.33
CA GLY A 62 -7.99 1.63 -10.54
C GLY A 62 -8.16 3.14 -10.46
N GLU A 63 -8.31 3.72 -9.27
CA GLU A 63 -8.35 5.17 -9.05
C GLU A 63 -6.95 5.78 -9.18
N LYS A 64 -5.90 4.98 -8.94
CA LYS A 64 -4.49 5.37 -9.11
C LYS A 64 -3.69 4.31 -9.86
N HIS A 65 -2.61 4.77 -10.49
CA HIS A 65 -1.66 3.94 -11.24
C HIS A 65 -2.35 3.13 -12.35
N TYR A 66 -3.09 3.83 -13.21
CA TYR A 66 -3.76 3.24 -14.38
C TYR A 66 -2.80 2.37 -15.18
N GLY A 67 -3.25 1.17 -15.57
CA GLY A 67 -2.45 0.19 -16.31
C GLY A 67 -1.57 -0.73 -15.45
N ALA A 68 -1.44 -0.49 -14.15
CA ALA A 68 -0.65 -1.36 -13.26
C ALA A 68 -1.16 -2.82 -13.26
N LYS A 69 -2.50 -3.00 -13.28
CA LYS A 69 -3.13 -4.31 -13.41
C LYS A 69 -2.74 -5.01 -14.71
N ALA A 70 -2.85 -4.32 -15.84
CA ALA A 70 -2.54 -4.88 -17.16
C ALA A 70 -1.06 -5.28 -17.26
N LYS A 71 -0.14 -4.47 -16.71
CA LYS A 71 1.28 -4.83 -16.63
C LYS A 71 1.50 -6.06 -15.73
N ALA A 72 0.80 -6.16 -14.61
CA ALA A 72 0.87 -7.35 -13.75
C ALA A 72 0.32 -8.61 -14.45
N ASP A 73 -0.81 -8.51 -15.16
CA ASP A 73 -1.38 -9.59 -15.96
C ASP A 73 -0.39 -10.05 -17.04
N ALA A 74 0.27 -9.12 -17.73
CA ALA A 74 1.29 -9.42 -18.74
C ALA A 74 2.51 -10.13 -18.15
N LEU A 75 2.96 -9.73 -16.96
CA LEU A 75 4.08 -10.37 -16.25
C LEU A 75 3.73 -11.81 -15.88
N ILE A 76 2.56 -12.07 -15.31
CA ILE A 76 2.15 -13.43 -14.90
C ILE A 76 1.93 -14.32 -16.13
N SER A 77 1.30 -13.80 -17.18
CA SER A 77 1.08 -14.55 -18.42
C SER A 77 2.40 -14.89 -19.12
N GLY A 78 3.39 -13.97 -19.08
CA GLY A 78 4.73 -14.20 -19.62
C GLY A 78 5.62 -15.10 -18.76
N LEU A 79 5.32 -15.26 -17.46
CA LEU A 79 6.01 -16.18 -16.55
C LEU A 79 5.57 -17.64 -16.69
N SER A 80 4.56 -17.93 -17.52
CA SER A 80 3.97 -19.27 -17.68
C SER A 80 4.71 -20.17 -18.68
N HIS A 81 6.01 -19.94 -18.90
CA HIS A 81 6.87 -20.74 -19.79
C HIS A 81 7.85 -21.62 -19.02
#